data_AF-A0A520FZA6-F1
#
_entry.id   AF-A0A520FZA6-F1
#
_cell.length_a   1.000
_cell.length_b   1.000
_cell.length_c   1.000
_cell.angle_alpha   90.00
_cell.angle_beta   90.00
_cell.angle_gamma   90.00
#
_symmetry.space_group_name_H-M   'P 1'
#
loop_
_entity.id
_entity.type
_entity.pdbx_description
1 polymer ?
#
loop_
_entity_poly.entity_id
_entity_poly.type
_entity_poly.pdbx_seq_one_letter_code
_entity_poly.pdbx_strand_id
1 'polypeptide(L)'
;MSAAPNGGGYVVRIAQLNELSQKMTYALLVLVACTVVGFPLFWMVISSFKSVGEFYITPPGFLPAQWTLQNYRALFAQTSFGTYFVNSLIVALGATFLSLIVGGLGAYSLSRFRYRSIAIFAKITLLSYMLPEVLIVIPLYVYIVKLGMADTLISLVVSNMAFTLPLTLWYMRAYFNAIPVTLEESAMVDGCTRLQALRRVVLPLALPGLISTGVFAFNHAWNEFLFALVFTSSERNKVLTLGLATWIGQDNIYSWGMLLAAAVMVTLPVLVFYLLVQRQLVVGLAGGSTKGE
;
A
#
# COMPACT_ATOMS: atom_id res chain seq x y z
N MET A 1 60.58 32.42 19.75
CA MET A 1 60.03 31.85 18.50
C MET A 1 59.01 30.78 18.89
N SER A 2 57.73 31.08 18.65
CA SER A 2 56.56 30.28 19.03
C SER A 2 56.38 29.12 18.05
N ALA A 3 56.24 27.89 18.57
CA ALA A 3 55.93 26.70 17.79
C ALA A 3 54.40 26.60 17.59
N ALA A 4 53.96 26.57 16.33
CA ALA A 4 52.55 26.36 15.98
C ALA A 4 52.09 24.93 16.36
N PRO A 5 50.90 24.76 16.98
CA PRO A 5 50.43 23.45 17.39
C PRO A 5 49.89 22.65 16.19
N ASN A 6 50.14 21.34 16.24
CA ASN A 6 49.72 20.31 15.28
C ASN A 6 48.21 20.32 14.98
N GLY A 7 47.77 21.13 14.01
CA GLY A 7 46.36 21.22 13.60
C GLY A 7 45.78 19.94 12.97
N GLY A 8 46.61 19.04 12.44
CA GLY A 8 46.15 17.82 11.75
C GLY A 8 45.54 16.76 12.67
N GLY A 9 46.05 16.59 13.89
CA GLY A 9 45.56 15.56 14.83
C GLY A 9 44.18 15.86 15.40
N TYR A 10 43.86 17.14 15.58
CA TYR A 10 42.54 17.58 16.06
C TYR A 10 41.45 17.36 15.00
N VAL A 11 41.75 17.64 13.73
CA VAL A 11 40.81 17.45 12.62
C VAL A 11 40.46 15.97 12.42
N VAL A 12 41.45 15.07 12.48
CA VAL A 12 41.23 13.62 12.39
C VAL A 12 40.39 13.10 13.56
N ARG A 13 40.63 13.59 14.79
CA ARG A 13 39.88 13.18 15.98
C ARG A 13 38.42 13.67 15.95
N ILE A 14 38.17 14.87 15.45
CA ILE A 14 36.81 15.40 15.27
C ILE A 14 36.04 14.59 14.21
N ALA A 15 36.70 14.22 13.10
CA ALA A 15 36.10 13.37 12.07
C ALA A 15 35.73 11.98 12.62
N GLN A 16 36.60 11.35 13.41
CA GLN A 16 36.33 10.06 14.06
C GLN A 16 35.19 10.13 15.08
N LEU A 17 35.12 11.21 15.87
CA LEU A 17 34.02 11.43 16.82
C LEU A 17 32.68 11.66 16.11
N ASN A 18 32.68 12.36 14.98
CA ASN A 18 31.49 12.55 14.16
C ASN A 18 31.01 11.23 13.53
N GLU A 19 31.92 10.41 13.02
CA GLU A 19 31.58 9.09 12.46
C GLU A 19 31.03 8.14 13.54
N LEU A 20 31.62 8.13 14.74
CA LEU A 20 31.14 7.35 15.87
C LEU A 20 29.76 7.82 16.34
N SER A 21 29.58 9.14 16.50
CA SER A 21 28.30 9.76 16.88
C SER A 21 27.21 9.40 15.87
N GLN A 22 27.51 9.50 14.56
CA GLN A 22 26.57 9.15 13.50
C GLN A 22 26.17 7.66 13.54
N LYS A 23 27.13 6.74 13.73
CA LYS A 23 26.84 5.30 13.91
C LYS A 23 25.98 5.05 15.14
N MET A 24 26.27 5.72 16.26
CA MET A 24 25.48 5.60 17.49
C MET A 24 24.05 6.15 17.31
N THR A 25 23.89 7.27 16.60
CA THR A 25 22.57 7.81 16.25
C THR A 25 21.78 6.83 15.40
N TYR A 26 22.37 6.26 14.35
CA TYR A 26 21.69 5.24 13.54
C TYR A 26 21.35 3.99 14.35
N ALA A 27 22.26 3.50 15.19
CA ALA A 27 22.00 2.35 16.05
C ALA A 27 20.84 2.61 17.02
N LEU A 28 20.79 3.81 17.63
CA LEU A 28 19.70 4.22 18.50
C LEU A 28 18.37 4.32 17.73
N LEU A 29 18.37 4.92 16.53
CA LEU A 29 17.18 5.00 15.69
C LEU A 29 16.64 3.62 15.29
N VAL A 30 17.53 2.70 14.94
CA VAL A 30 17.16 1.31 14.63
C VAL A 30 16.60 0.62 15.88
N LEU A 31 17.23 0.78 17.04
CA LEU A 31 16.75 0.20 18.30
C LEU A 31 15.36 0.72 18.67
N VAL A 32 15.14 2.04 18.57
CA VAL A 32 13.85 2.68 18.82
C VAL A 32 12.81 2.18 17.81
N ALA A 33 13.16 2.08 16.53
CA ALA A 33 12.23 1.55 15.52
C ALA A 33 11.86 0.08 15.79
N CYS A 34 12.84 -0.78 16.08
CA CYS A 34 12.62 -2.18 16.41
C CYS A 34 11.79 -2.35 17.69
N THR A 35 11.97 -1.51 18.70
CA THR A 35 11.22 -1.60 19.95
C THR A 35 9.83 -0.98 19.82
N VAL A 36 9.66 0.20 19.25
CA VAL A 36 8.35 0.87 19.19
C VAL A 36 7.44 0.24 18.13
N VAL A 37 7.98 -0.10 16.96
CA VAL A 37 7.20 -0.66 15.83
C VAL A 37 7.24 -2.19 15.83
N GLY A 38 8.41 -2.78 16.09
CA GLY A 38 8.57 -4.23 16.05
C GLY A 38 7.90 -4.94 17.22
N PHE A 39 7.86 -4.32 18.43
CA PHE A 39 7.30 -4.97 19.60
C PHE A 39 5.79 -5.27 19.48
N PRO A 40 4.90 -4.35 19.07
CA PRO A 40 3.48 -4.67 18.92
C PRO A 40 3.21 -5.76 17.88
N LEU A 41 3.96 -5.76 16.77
CA LEU A 41 3.86 -6.79 15.73
C LEU A 41 4.35 -8.15 16.24
N PHE A 42 5.47 -8.16 16.95
CA PHE A 42 6.01 -9.35 17.59
C PHE A 42 5.03 -9.91 18.63
N TRP A 43 4.49 -9.05 19.48
CA TRP A 43 3.49 -9.40 20.49
C TRP A 43 2.22 -9.96 19.85
N MET A 44 1.75 -9.34 18.77
CA MET A 44 0.60 -9.80 17.98
C MET A 44 0.82 -11.22 17.45
N VAL A 45 1.97 -11.45 16.80
CA VAL A 45 2.33 -12.76 16.25
C VAL A 45 2.40 -13.80 17.35
N ILE A 46 3.16 -13.55 18.41
CA ILE A 46 3.33 -14.53 19.49
C ILE A 46 2.00 -14.81 20.19
N SER A 47 1.23 -13.77 20.50
CA SER A 47 -0.03 -13.93 21.21
C SER A 47 -1.06 -14.68 20.38
N SER A 48 -1.01 -14.62 19.04
CA SER A 48 -1.89 -15.44 18.19
C SER A 48 -1.72 -16.96 18.37
N PHE A 49 -0.59 -17.43 18.92
CA PHE A 49 -0.33 -18.84 19.22
C PHE A 49 -0.68 -19.27 20.66
N LYS A 50 -1.06 -18.33 21.53
CA LYS A 50 -1.46 -18.62 22.92
C LYS A 50 -2.77 -19.40 22.98
N SER A 51 -2.91 -20.28 23.95
CA SER A 51 -4.21 -20.91 24.23
C SER A 51 -5.22 -19.88 24.78
N VAL A 52 -6.52 -20.15 24.63
CA VAL A 52 -7.58 -19.20 25.04
C VAL A 52 -7.48 -18.82 26.52
N GLY A 53 -7.14 -19.79 27.39
CA GLY A 53 -7.02 -19.57 28.83
C GLY A 53 -5.89 -18.59 29.20
N GLU A 54 -4.82 -18.53 28.42
CA GLU A 54 -3.65 -17.69 28.71
C GLU A 54 -3.93 -16.19 28.62
N PHE A 55 -4.97 -15.77 27.90
CA PHE A 55 -5.36 -14.37 27.80
C PHE A 55 -6.02 -13.82 29.07
N TYR A 56 -6.45 -14.69 29.99
CA TYR A 56 -7.18 -14.33 31.21
C TYR A 56 -6.38 -14.60 32.50
N ILE A 57 -5.10 -14.96 32.38
CA ILE A 57 -4.20 -15.17 33.52
C ILE A 57 -3.54 -13.83 33.91
N THR A 58 -3.46 -13.57 35.22
CA THR A 58 -2.77 -12.39 35.77
C THR A 58 -1.56 -12.83 36.60
N PRO A 59 -0.32 -12.41 36.28
CA PRO A 59 0.06 -11.57 35.14
C PRO A 59 0.03 -12.33 33.79
N PRO A 60 -0.24 -11.66 32.67
CA PRO A 60 -0.20 -12.30 31.35
C PRO A 60 1.23 -12.74 31.03
N GLY A 61 1.38 -14.02 30.67
CA GLY A 61 2.66 -14.58 30.26
C GLY A 61 3.20 -13.86 29.01
N PHE A 62 4.51 -13.61 28.97
CA PHE A 62 5.13 -12.96 27.81
C PHE A 62 5.09 -13.88 26.57
N LEU A 63 5.63 -15.09 26.73
CA LEU A 63 5.60 -16.14 25.71
C LEU A 63 4.41 -17.10 25.91
N PRO A 64 3.98 -17.84 24.88
CA PRO A 64 2.96 -18.85 25.00
C PRO A 64 3.48 -19.99 25.89
N ALA A 65 2.73 -20.34 26.92
CA ALA A 65 3.01 -21.53 27.72
C ALA A 65 2.80 -22.79 26.90
N GLN A 66 1.79 -22.79 26.02
CA GLN A 66 1.58 -23.80 25.01
C GLN A 66 1.44 -23.17 23.62
N TRP A 67 2.29 -23.59 22.70
CA TRP A 67 2.21 -23.18 21.30
C TRP A 67 1.09 -23.96 20.61
N THR A 68 0.04 -23.26 20.17
CA THR A 68 -1.11 -23.89 19.51
C THR A 68 -1.55 -23.13 18.26
N LEU A 69 -2.18 -23.84 17.33
CA LEU A 69 -2.87 -23.24 16.17
C LEU A 69 -4.38 -23.16 16.40
N GLN A 70 -4.84 -23.26 17.65
CA GLN A 70 -6.26 -23.32 17.98
C GLN A 70 -6.99 -22.07 17.52
N ASN A 71 -6.39 -20.88 17.73
CA ASN A 71 -6.98 -19.61 17.32
C ASN A 71 -7.16 -19.52 15.80
N TYR A 72 -6.17 -19.99 15.02
CA TYR A 72 -6.28 -20.04 13.56
C TYR A 72 -7.37 -21.02 13.09
N ARG A 73 -7.45 -22.21 13.69
CA ARG A 73 -8.51 -23.18 13.36
C ARG A 73 -9.89 -22.64 13.70
N ALA A 74 -10.03 -22.05 14.89
CA ALA A 74 -11.28 -21.44 15.34
C ALA A 74 -11.67 -20.26 14.44
N LEU A 75 -10.72 -19.42 14.04
CA LEU A 75 -10.93 -18.32 13.11
C LEU A 75 -11.60 -18.79 11.82
N PHE A 76 -11.06 -19.82 11.16
CA PHE A 76 -11.63 -20.32 9.90
C PHE A 76 -12.88 -21.19 10.07
N ALA A 77 -13.06 -21.85 11.22
CA ALA A 77 -14.19 -22.75 11.45
C ALA A 77 -15.42 -22.04 12.02
N GLN A 78 -15.24 -20.99 12.82
CA GLN A 78 -16.31 -20.32 13.57
C GLN A 78 -16.69 -18.98 12.96
N THR A 79 -15.94 -18.47 11.98
CA THR A 79 -16.19 -17.17 11.36
C THR A 79 -16.11 -17.24 9.85
N SER A 80 -16.69 -16.25 9.18
CA SER A 80 -16.58 -16.08 7.73
C SER A 80 -15.25 -15.43 7.27
N PHE A 81 -14.21 -15.43 8.12
CA PHE A 81 -12.92 -14.78 7.83
C PHE A 81 -12.34 -15.16 6.47
N GLY A 82 -12.38 -16.44 6.10
CA GLY A 82 -11.87 -16.90 4.81
C GLY A 82 -12.57 -16.22 3.63
N THR A 83 -13.89 -16.06 3.70
CA THR A 83 -14.68 -15.33 2.71
C THR A 83 -14.28 -13.87 2.67
N TYR A 84 -14.20 -13.20 3.82
CA TYR A 84 -13.82 -11.78 3.89
C TYR A 84 -12.42 -11.55 3.31
N PHE A 85 -11.48 -12.45 3.62
CA PHE A 85 -10.10 -12.40 3.16
C PHE A 85 -10.00 -12.51 1.64
N VAL A 86 -10.70 -13.49 1.05
CA VAL A 86 -10.75 -13.66 -0.40
C VAL A 86 -11.44 -12.49 -1.07
N ASN A 87 -12.55 -11.99 -0.52
CA ASN A 87 -13.26 -10.82 -1.04
C ASN A 87 -12.35 -9.57 -1.05
N SER A 88 -11.64 -9.30 0.05
CA SER A 88 -10.68 -8.20 0.13
C SER A 88 -9.55 -8.34 -0.89
N LEU A 89 -9.03 -9.56 -1.11
CA LEU A 89 -8.01 -9.78 -2.14
C LEU A 89 -8.56 -9.51 -3.54
N ILE A 90 -9.77 -9.98 -3.84
CA ILE A 90 -10.43 -9.74 -5.13
C ILE A 90 -10.63 -8.23 -5.35
N VAL A 91 -11.14 -7.52 -4.33
CA VAL A 91 -11.38 -6.08 -4.42
C VAL A 91 -10.07 -5.31 -4.58
N ALA A 92 -9.07 -5.57 -3.74
CA ALA A 92 -7.80 -4.85 -3.77
C ALA A 92 -7.01 -5.10 -5.06
N LEU A 93 -6.90 -6.36 -5.51
CA LEU A 93 -6.22 -6.69 -6.76
C LEU A 93 -6.98 -6.18 -7.98
N GLY A 94 -8.31 -6.32 -8.00
CA GLY A 94 -9.17 -5.84 -9.07
C GLY A 94 -9.10 -4.33 -9.23
N ALA A 95 -9.24 -3.59 -8.13
CA ALA A 95 -9.13 -2.13 -8.13
C ALA A 95 -7.74 -1.68 -8.58
N THR A 96 -6.68 -2.28 -8.03
CA THR A 96 -5.29 -1.97 -8.41
C THR A 96 -5.04 -2.20 -9.90
N PHE A 97 -5.44 -3.36 -10.40
CA PHE A 97 -5.26 -3.73 -11.80
C PHE A 97 -5.98 -2.77 -12.74
N LEU A 98 -7.25 -2.48 -12.46
CA LEU A 98 -8.03 -1.54 -13.27
C LEU A 98 -7.48 -0.11 -13.18
N SER A 99 -7.09 0.34 -11.99
CA SER A 99 -6.45 1.66 -11.81
C SER A 99 -5.18 1.79 -12.63
N LEU A 100 -4.29 0.78 -12.61
CA LEU A 100 -3.05 0.80 -13.38
C LEU A 100 -3.29 0.79 -14.89
N ILE A 101 -4.30 0.06 -15.37
CA ILE A 101 -4.65 0.05 -16.79
C ILE A 101 -5.24 1.41 -17.21
N VAL A 102 -6.32 1.84 -16.57
CA VAL A 102 -7.05 3.04 -16.97
C VAL A 102 -6.22 4.29 -16.69
N GLY A 103 -5.65 4.39 -15.49
CA GLY A 103 -4.78 5.48 -15.09
C GLY A 103 -3.45 5.49 -15.85
N GLY A 104 -2.87 4.32 -16.16
CA GLY A 104 -1.67 4.22 -16.98
C GLY A 104 -1.90 4.67 -18.43
N LEU A 105 -2.99 4.24 -19.07
CA LEU A 105 -3.34 4.71 -20.42
C LEU A 105 -3.64 6.23 -20.42
N GLY A 106 -4.38 6.72 -19.43
CA GLY A 106 -4.67 8.14 -19.27
C GLY A 106 -3.40 8.97 -19.05
N ALA A 107 -2.49 8.49 -18.20
CA ALA A 107 -1.19 9.10 -17.95
C ALA A 107 -0.31 9.13 -19.19
N TYR A 108 -0.23 8.03 -19.95
CA TYR A 108 0.54 7.98 -21.18
C TYR A 108 0.01 8.99 -22.21
N SER A 109 -1.32 9.08 -22.34
CA SER A 109 -1.96 10.07 -23.20
C SER A 109 -1.58 11.50 -22.81
N LEU A 110 -1.60 11.79 -21.51
CA LEU A 110 -1.21 13.09 -20.94
C LEU A 110 0.28 13.44 -21.08
N SER A 111 1.13 12.43 -21.17
CA SER A 111 2.58 12.57 -21.29
C SER A 111 3.04 12.74 -22.72
N ARG A 112 2.40 12.06 -23.68
CA ARG A 112 2.86 12.02 -25.08
C ARG A 112 2.07 12.93 -26.01
N PHE A 113 0.83 13.25 -25.68
CA PHE A 113 0.03 14.10 -26.55
C PHE A 113 -0.18 15.50 -25.97
N ARG A 114 -0.10 16.51 -26.83
CA ARG A 114 -0.24 17.93 -26.47
C ARG A 114 -1.64 18.42 -26.82
N TYR A 115 -2.57 18.36 -25.86
CA TYR A 115 -3.91 18.95 -26.00
C TYR A 115 -4.21 19.87 -24.80
N ARG A 116 -4.77 21.06 -25.05
CA ARG A 116 -5.01 22.07 -23.98
C ARG A 116 -6.01 21.59 -22.92
N SER A 117 -7.03 20.85 -23.33
CA SER A 117 -8.07 20.28 -22.46
C SER A 117 -7.52 19.25 -21.48
N ILE A 118 -6.55 18.42 -21.91
CA ILE A 118 -6.08 17.29 -21.10
C ILE A 118 -5.28 17.77 -19.87
N ALA A 119 -4.53 18.87 -20.01
CA ALA A 119 -3.82 19.48 -18.88
C ALA A 119 -4.77 20.08 -17.82
N ILE A 120 -5.93 20.60 -18.24
CA ILE A 120 -6.98 21.09 -17.35
C ILE A 120 -7.66 19.91 -16.65
N PHE A 121 -8.02 18.86 -17.40
CA PHE A 121 -8.60 17.63 -16.84
C PHE A 121 -7.69 17.03 -15.76
N ALA A 122 -6.39 16.88 -16.02
CA ALA A 122 -5.45 16.35 -15.03
C ALA A 122 -5.44 17.16 -13.72
N LYS A 123 -5.52 18.50 -13.80
CA LYS A 123 -5.59 19.38 -12.62
C LYS A 123 -6.91 19.22 -11.87
N ILE A 124 -8.04 19.20 -12.58
CA ILE A 124 -9.37 19.01 -11.98
C ILE A 124 -9.44 17.65 -11.28
N THR A 125 -8.95 16.59 -11.92
CA THR A 125 -8.92 15.24 -11.34
C THR A 125 -8.16 15.21 -10.01
N LEU A 126 -7.07 15.97 -9.86
CA LEU A 126 -6.36 16.08 -8.59
C LEU A 126 -7.16 16.83 -7.53
N LEU A 127 -7.82 17.93 -7.91
CA LEU A 127 -8.70 18.68 -7.00
C LEU A 127 -9.87 17.83 -6.52
N SER A 128 -10.45 17.00 -7.39
CA SER A 128 -11.49 16.04 -7.03
C SER A 128 -11.01 14.99 -6.02
N TYR A 129 -9.73 14.60 -6.05
CA TYR A 129 -9.15 13.67 -5.07
C TYR A 129 -8.96 14.30 -3.68
N MET A 130 -8.81 15.64 -3.61
CA MET A 130 -8.72 16.33 -2.32
C MET A 130 -10.05 16.37 -1.55
N LEU A 131 -11.15 15.99 -2.20
CA LEU A 131 -12.42 15.83 -1.51
C LEU A 131 -12.34 14.61 -0.58
N PRO A 132 -12.76 14.74 0.69
CA PRO A 132 -12.78 13.62 1.60
C PRO A 132 -13.77 12.55 1.11
N GLU A 133 -13.34 11.30 1.20
CA GLU A 133 -14.06 10.11 0.72
C GLU A 133 -15.51 10.04 1.25
N VAL A 134 -15.70 10.42 2.52
CA VAL A 134 -17.01 10.48 3.20
C VAL A 134 -18.03 11.37 2.47
N LEU A 135 -17.60 12.42 1.76
CA LEU A 135 -18.52 13.28 1.00
C LEU A 135 -19.01 12.64 -0.30
N ILE A 136 -18.23 11.72 -0.86
CA ILE A 136 -18.50 11.11 -2.16
C ILE A 136 -19.25 9.77 -2.01
N VAL A 137 -19.10 9.10 -0.86
CA VAL A 137 -19.65 7.76 -0.60
C VAL A 137 -21.17 7.69 -0.85
N ILE A 138 -21.96 8.65 -0.35
CA ILE A 138 -23.42 8.64 -0.47
C ILE A 138 -23.86 8.91 -1.92
N PRO A 139 -23.40 9.98 -2.59
CA PRO A 139 -23.70 10.19 -4.01
C PRO A 139 -23.33 9.00 -4.88
N LEU A 140 -22.17 8.39 -4.64
CA LEU A 140 -21.72 7.23 -5.40
C LEU A 140 -22.61 6.00 -5.15
N TYR A 141 -23.06 5.78 -3.92
CA TYR A 141 -24.01 4.72 -3.59
C TYR A 141 -25.31 4.84 -4.37
N VAL A 142 -25.85 6.06 -4.53
CA VAL A 142 -27.06 6.30 -5.33
C VAL A 142 -26.88 5.82 -6.78
N TYR A 143 -25.70 6.03 -7.38
CA TYR A 143 -25.40 5.52 -8.72
C TYR A 143 -25.25 4.00 -8.73
N ILE A 144 -24.54 3.41 -7.75
CA ILE A 144 -24.37 1.96 -7.62
C ILE A 144 -25.73 1.24 -7.52
N VAL A 145 -26.66 1.78 -6.73
CA VAL A 145 -28.02 1.24 -6.62
C VAL A 145 -28.78 1.36 -7.94
N LYS A 146 -28.72 2.53 -8.61
CA LYS A 146 -29.37 2.74 -9.91
C LYS A 146 -28.84 1.81 -11.00
N LEU A 147 -27.56 1.45 -10.94
CA LEU A 147 -26.93 0.50 -11.86
C LEU A 147 -27.19 -0.97 -11.50
N GLY A 148 -27.89 -1.24 -10.40
CA GLY A 148 -28.15 -2.61 -9.93
C GLY A 148 -26.89 -3.33 -9.42
N MET A 149 -25.87 -2.58 -8.99
CA MET A 149 -24.57 -3.10 -8.55
C MET A 149 -24.41 -3.12 -7.02
N ALA A 150 -25.46 -2.75 -6.27
CA ALA A 150 -25.44 -2.78 -4.81
C ALA A 150 -25.21 -4.20 -4.28
N ASP A 151 -24.52 -4.32 -3.14
CA ASP A 151 -24.14 -5.59 -2.54
C ASP A 151 -23.38 -6.53 -3.49
N THR A 152 -22.35 -6.01 -4.18
CA THR A 152 -21.47 -6.81 -5.04
C THR A 152 -20.00 -6.43 -4.82
N LEU A 153 -19.07 -7.37 -5.04
CA LEU A 153 -17.64 -7.03 -5.02
C LEU A 153 -17.24 -6.11 -6.18
N ILE A 154 -18.00 -6.13 -7.29
CA ILE A 154 -17.74 -5.29 -8.46
C ILE A 154 -17.94 -3.81 -8.13
N SER A 155 -18.97 -3.47 -7.35
CA SER A 155 -19.15 -2.08 -6.92
C SER A 155 -17.97 -1.58 -6.10
N LEU A 156 -17.46 -2.40 -5.18
CA LEU A 156 -16.26 -2.08 -4.41
C LEU A 156 -15.02 -1.91 -5.30
N VAL A 157 -14.80 -2.81 -6.26
CA VAL A 157 -13.68 -2.72 -7.22
C VAL A 157 -13.75 -1.42 -8.02
N VAL A 158 -14.91 -1.11 -8.61
CA VAL A 158 -15.08 0.06 -9.48
C VAL A 158 -14.94 1.36 -8.68
N SER A 159 -15.50 1.42 -7.48
CA SER A 159 -15.44 2.61 -6.64
C SER A 159 -14.06 2.87 -6.06
N ASN A 160 -13.36 1.83 -5.57
CA ASN A 160 -11.96 1.93 -5.17
C ASN A 160 -11.05 2.32 -6.35
N MET A 161 -11.31 1.77 -7.55
CA MET A 161 -10.59 2.19 -8.75
C MET A 161 -10.83 3.66 -9.07
N ALA A 162 -12.09 4.11 -9.07
CA ALA A 162 -12.44 5.51 -9.33
C ALA A 162 -11.78 6.46 -8.33
N PHE A 163 -11.70 6.07 -7.05
CA PHE A 163 -11.06 6.87 -6.01
C PHE A 163 -9.53 6.93 -6.15
N THR A 164 -8.89 5.82 -6.53
CA THR A 164 -7.42 5.73 -6.69
C THR A 164 -6.93 6.22 -8.06
N LEU A 165 -7.83 6.38 -9.04
CA LEU A 165 -7.53 6.80 -10.41
C LEU A 165 -6.76 8.13 -10.49
N PRO A 166 -7.15 9.21 -9.77
CA PRO A 166 -6.46 10.50 -9.83
C PRO A 166 -4.97 10.41 -9.52
N LEU A 167 -4.63 9.80 -8.38
CA LEU A 167 -3.23 9.64 -7.98
C LEU A 167 -2.49 8.68 -8.91
N THR A 168 -3.14 7.62 -9.36
CA THR A 168 -2.55 6.67 -10.31
C THR A 168 -2.15 7.37 -11.61
N LEU A 169 -3.04 8.22 -12.13
CA LEU A 169 -2.82 8.99 -13.35
C LEU A 169 -1.66 10.00 -13.15
N TRP A 170 -1.59 10.68 -12.01
CA TRP A 170 -0.51 11.63 -11.71
C TRP A 170 0.85 10.96 -11.51
N TYR A 171 0.91 9.88 -10.74
CA TYR A 171 2.15 9.14 -10.51
C TYR A 171 2.68 8.55 -11.80
N MET A 172 1.84 7.84 -12.56
CA MET A 172 2.25 7.27 -13.84
C MET A 172 2.68 8.34 -14.85
N ARG A 173 2.03 9.51 -14.85
CA ARG A 173 2.43 10.62 -15.74
C ARG A 173 3.82 11.13 -15.40
N ALA A 174 4.16 11.26 -14.12
CA ALA A 174 5.51 11.66 -13.69
C ALA A 174 6.57 10.67 -14.20
N TYR A 175 6.33 9.36 -14.04
CA TYR A 175 7.23 8.32 -14.55
C TYR A 175 7.36 8.32 -16.07
N PHE A 176 6.26 8.44 -16.82
CA PHE A 176 6.34 8.50 -18.28
C PHE A 176 7.04 9.77 -18.79
N ASN A 177 6.90 10.90 -18.10
CA ASN A 177 7.61 12.13 -18.44
C ASN A 177 9.13 12.04 -18.19
N ALA A 178 9.56 11.24 -17.22
CA ALA A 178 10.97 11.01 -16.95
C ALA A 178 11.67 10.18 -18.05
N ILE A 179 10.91 9.38 -18.80
CA ILE A 179 11.42 8.57 -19.92
C ILE A 179 11.57 9.45 -21.17
N PRO A 180 12.78 9.59 -21.75
CA PRO A 180 12.99 10.36 -22.96
C PRO A 180 12.09 9.91 -24.12
N VAL A 181 11.41 10.87 -24.75
CA VAL A 181 10.53 10.61 -25.92
C VAL A 181 11.29 9.98 -27.08
N THR A 182 12.59 10.30 -27.23
CA THR A 182 13.44 9.78 -28.30
C THR A 182 13.56 8.26 -28.30
N LEU A 183 13.47 7.59 -27.14
CA LEU A 183 13.47 6.12 -27.06
C LEU A 183 12.22 5.51 -27.69
N GLU A 184 11.07 6.16 -27.52
CA GLU A 184 9.81 5.75 -28.12
C GLU A 184 9.81 6.02 -29.63
N GLU A 185 10.30 7.19 -30.05
CA GLU A 185 10.42 7.55 -31.47
C GLU A 185 11.37 6.61 -32.22
N SER A 186 12.50 6.23 -31.61
CA SER A 186 13.45 5.28 -32.20
C SER A 186 12.79 3.92 -32.45
N ALA A 187 12.03 3.41 -31.49
CA ALA A 187 11.29 2.16 -31.67
C ALA A 187 10.21 2.25 -32.76
N MET A 188 9.61 3.42 -32.95
CA MET A 188 8.65 3.65 -34.03
C MET A 188 9.33 3.71 -35.40
N VAL A 189 10.56 4.25 -35.49
CA VAL A 189 11.39 4.19 -36.70
C VAL A 189 11.75 2.74 -37.04
N ASP A 190 11.98 1.90 -36.02
CA ASP A 190 12.20 0.45 -36.15
C ASP A 190 10.90 -0.34 -36.49
N GLY A 191 9.79 0.33 -36.76
CA GLY A 191 8.53 -0.27 -37.22
C GLY A 191 7.54 -0.61 -36.11
N CYS A 192 7.78 -0.24 -34.85
CA CYS A 192 6.76 -0.38 -33.82
C CYS A 192 5.60 0.60 -34.04
N THR A 193 4.37 0.12 -33.90
CA THR A 193 3.23 1.05 -33.68
C THR A 193 3.38 1.72 -32.31
N ARG A 194 2.69 2.85 -32.10
CA ARG A 194 2.77 3.58 -30.83
C ARG A 194 2.35 2.72 -29.62
N LEU A 195 1.33 1.87 -29.77
CA LEU A 195 0.92 0.93 -28.71
C LEU A 195 1.98 -0.16 -28.47
N GLN A 196 2.67 -0.61 -29.53
CA GLN A 196 3.79 -1.54 -29.39
C GLN A 196 4.98 -0.87 -28.69
N ALA A 197 5.30 0.39 -29.03
CA ALA A 197 6.34 1.17 -28.36
C ALA A 197 6.01 1.39 -26.88
N LEU A 198 4.74 1.71 -26.55
CA LEU A 198 4.27 1.77 -25.17
C LEU A 198 4.54 0.45 -24.44
N ARG A 199 4.06 -0.67 -25.01
CA ARG A 199 4.15 -1.98 -24.34
C ARG A 199 5.59 -2.52 -24.23
N ARG A 200 6.41 -2.34 -25.26
CA ARG A 200 7.74 -2.97 -25.38
C ARG A 200 8.89 -2.09 -24.88
N VAL A 201 8.71 -0.77 -24.86
CA VAL A 201 9.77 0.18 -24.48
C VAL A 201 9.37 0.97 -23.25
N VAL A 202 8.24 1.66 -23.29
CA VAL A 202 7.86 2.60 -22.23
C VAL A 202 7.45 1.89 -20.93
N LEU A 203 6.59 0.86 -20.99
CA LEU A 203 6.13 0.14 -19.79
C LEU A 203 7.26 -0.58 -19.04
N PRO A 204 8.21 -1.28 -19.69
CA PRO A 204 9.36 -1.87 -18.98
C PRO A 204 10.23 -0.82 -18.28
N LEU A 205 10.45 0.33 -18.91
CA LEU A 205 11.20 1.45 -18.31
C LEU A 205 10.42 2.12 -17.17
N ALA A 206 9.09 2.15 -17.26
CA ALA A 206 8.20 2.68 -16.23
C ALA A 206 7.84 1.65 -15.14
N LEU A 207 8.41 0.44 -15.18
CA LEU A 207 8.07 -0.65 -14.26
C LEU A 207 8.21 -0.27 -12.77
N PRO A 208 9.26 0.45 -12.33
CA PRO A 208 9.33 0.93 -10.95
C PRO A 208 8.14 1.82 -10.56
N GLY A 209 7.67 2.65 -11.50
CA GLY A 209 6.51 3.51 -11.31
C GLY A 209 5.19 2.77 -11.30
N LEU A 210 4.99 1.80 -12.19
CA LEU A 210 3.83 0.91 -12.20
C LEU A 210 3.71 0.19 -10.87
N ILE A 211 4.82 -0.36 -10.39
CA ILE A 211 4.88 -1.10 -9.14
C ILE A 211 4.58 -0.17 -7.95
N SER A 212 5.26 0.98 -7.85
CA SER A 212 5.04 1.96 -6.77
C SER A 212 3.59 2.44 -6.71
N THR A 213 3.00 2.70 -7.89
CA THR A 213 1.61 3.15 -7.99
C THR A 213 0.64 2.01 -7.65
N GLY A 214 0.98 0.79 -8.04
CA GLY A 214 0.23 -0.41 -7.68
C GLY A 214 0.20 -0.68 -6.17
N VAL A 215 1.33 -0.49 -5.47
CA VAL A 215 1.38 -0.57 -4.00
C VAL A 215 0.41 0.41 -3.37
N PHE A 216 0.41 1.67 -3.84
CA PHE A 216 -0.48 2.69 -3.32
C PHE A 216 -1.95 2.30 -3.53
N ALA A 217 -2.33 1.92 -4.75
CA ALA A 217 -3.71 1.54 -5.07
C ALA A 217 -4.16 0.29 -4.30
N PHE A 218 -3.28 -0.72 -4.17
CA PHE A 218 -3.55 -1.93 -3.40
C PHE A 218 -3.73 -1.62 -1.92
N ASN A 219 -2.80 -0.84 -1.34
CA ASN A 219 -2.86 -0.48 0.07
C ASN A 219 -4.14 0.29 0.39
N HIS A 220 -4.55 1.22 -0.47
CA HIS A 220 -5.80 1.95 -0.31
C HIS A 220 -6.99 0.98 -0.31
N ALA A 221 -7.17 0.19 -1.38
CA ALA A 221 -8.31 -0.72 -1.52
C ALA A 221 -8.32 -1.86 -0.49
N TRP A 222 -7.16 -2.29 0.01
CA TRP A 222 -7.03 -3.29 1.08
C TRP A 222 -7.50 -2.78 2.44
N ASN A 223 -7.31 -1.50 2.72
CA ASN A 223 -7.69 -0.85 3.98
C ASN A 223 -9.02 -0.08 3.90
N GLU A 224 -9.67 -0.08 2.73
CA GLU A 224 -10.88 0.68 2.51
C GLU A 224 -12.06 0.11 3.31
N PHE A 225 -12.79 0.98 4.00
CA PHE A 225 -13.86 0.62 4.93
C PHE A 225 -15.20 1.30 4.63
N LEU A 226 -15.21 2.54 4.13
CA LEU A 226 -16.43 3.34 3.97
C LEU A 226 -17.32 2.90 2.80
N PHE A 227 -16.77 2.67 1.61
CA PHE A 227 -17.52 2.04 0.51
C PHE A 227 -17.99 0.66 0.92
N ALA A 228 -17.16 -0.15 1.57
CA ALA A 228 -17.58 -1.46 2.10
C ALA A 228 -18.80 -1.33 3.03
N LEU A 229 -18.73 -0.44 4.01
CA LEU A 229 -19.79 -0.21 4.99
C LEU A 229 -21.11 0.23 4.34
N VAL A 230 -21.05 1.07 3.31
CA VAL A 230 -22.24 1.65 2.69
C VAL A 230 -22.80 0.77 1.56
N PHE A 231 -21.95 0.05 0.82
CA PHE A 231 -22.34 -0.60 -0.44
C PHE A 231 -22.64 -2.08 -0.27
N THR A 232 -22.21 -2.67 0.84
CA THR A 232 -22.35 -4.11 1.13
C THR A 232 -23.30 -4.33 2.30
N SER A 233 -24.17 -5.32 2.17
CA SER A 233 -25.14 -5.69 3.20
C SER A 233 -25.14 -7.18 3.52
N SER A 234 -24.74 -8.06 2.59
CA SER A 234 -24.70 -9.51 2.83
C SER A 234 -23.35 -10.00 3.35
N GLU A 235 -23.40 -11.01 4.23
CA GLU A 235 -22.19 -11.68 4.75
C GLU A 235 -21.27 -12.22 3.64
N ARG A 236 -21.86 -12.69 2.54
CA ARG A 236 -21.12 -13.25 1.41
C ARG A 236 -20.21 -12.23 0.73
N ASN A 237 -20.61 -10.96 0.70
CA ASN A 237 -19.91 -9.91 -0.02
C ASN A 237 -19.08 -9.00 0.89
N LYS A 238 -19.11 -9.20 2.22
CA LYS A 238 -18.29 -8.44 3.17
C LYS A 238 -16.80 -8.64 2.89
N VAL A 239 -16.05 -7.55 3.03
CA VAL A 239 -14.59 -7.51 3.00
C VAL A 239 -14.01 -7.49 4.42
N LEU A 240 -12.72 -7.76 4.58
CA LEU A 240 -12.02 -7.87 5.88
C LEU A 240 -12.26 -6.68 6.80
N THR A 241 -12.10 -5.46 6.30
CA THR A 241 -12.20 -4.22 7.10
C THR A 241 -13.57 -4.10 7.77
N LEU A 242 -14.63 -4.36 7.00
CA LEU A 242 -16.00 -4.35 7.50
C LEU A 242 -16.30 -5.58 8.38
N GLY A 243 -15.92 -6.77 7.93
CA GLY A 243 -16.21 -8.02 8.65
C GLY A 243 -15.52 -8.10 10.01
N LEU A 244 -14.30 -7.61 10.14
CA LEU A 244 -13.60 -7.53 11.44
C LEU A 244 -14.22 -6.46 12.34
N ALA A 245 -14.73 -5.37 11.78
CA ALA A 245 -15.40 -4.32 12.55
C ALA A 245 -16.71 -4.83 13.19
N THR A 246 -17.44 -5.76 12.55
CA THR A 246 -18.66 -6.34 13.16
C THR A 246 -18.35 -7.27 14.34
N TRP A 247 -17.16 -7.86 14.38
CA TRP A 247 -16.73 -8.71 15.50
C TRP A 247 -16.54 -7.92 16.79
N ILE A 248 -16.08 -6.67 16.67
CA ILE A 248 -15.92 -5.73 17.78
C ILE A 248 -17.25 -4.97 17.94
N GLY A 249 -18.29 -5.68 18.41
CA GLY A 249 -19.56 -5.05 18.79
C GLY A 249 -20.80 -5.91 18.55
N GLN A 250 -21.05 -6.33 17.31
CA GLN A 250 -22.29 -7.03 16.94
C GLN A 250 -22.20 -8.55 17.15
N ASP A 251 -21.14 -9.18 16.63
CA ASP A 251 -21.00 -10.65 16.65
C ASP A 251 -20.40 -11.16 17.98
N ASN A 252 -19.99 -10.24 18.86
CA ASN A 252 -19.51 -10.51 20.22
C ASN A 252 -18.41 -11.59 20.30
N ILE A 253 -17.50 -11.60 19.31
CA ILE A 253 -16.36 -12.52 19.29
C ILE A 253 -15.32 -12.04 20.31
N TYR A 254 -15.47 -12.49 21.56
CA TYR A 254 -14.59 -12.14 22.68
C TYR A 254 -13.27 -12.94 22.74
N SER A 255 -12.81 -13.50 21.61
CA SER A 255 -11.54 -14.22 21.57
C SER A 255 -10.43 -13.30 21.06
N TRP A 256 -9.67 -12.73 22.00
CA TRP A 256 -8.44 -12.00 21.70
C TRP A 256 -7.47 -12.83 20.85
N GLY A 257 -7.42 -14.14 21.07
CA GLY A 257 -6.64 -15.07 20.26
C GLY A 257 -7.06 -15.08 18.79
N MET A 258 -8.36 -15.18 18.51
CA MET A 258 -8.87 -15.15 17.12
C MET A 258 -8.66 -13.79 16.45
N LEU A 259 -8.86 -12.69 17.19
CA LEU A 259 -8.60 -11.34 16.67
C LEU A 259 -7.12 -11.13 16.31
N LEU A 260 -6.21 -11.58 17.16
CA LEU A 260 -4.76 -11.49 16.90
C LEU A 260 -4.35 -12.41 15.76
N ALA A 261 -4.90 -13.63 15.67
CA ALA A 261 -4.69 -14.52 14.52
C ALA A 261 -5.19 -13.89 13.21
N ALA A 262 -6.36 -13.25 13.22
CA ALA A 262 -6.88 -12.50 12.09
C ALA A 262 -5.95 -11.34 11.72
N ALA A 263 -5.49 -10.54 12.68
CA ALA A 263 -4.57 -9.43 12.44
C ALA A 263 -3.23 -9.87 11.82
N VAL A 264 -2.68 -11.01 12.25
CA VAL A 264 -1.52 -11.63 11.61
C VAL A 264 -1.83 -11.95 10.14
N MET A 265 -2.94 -12.65 9.88
CA MET A 265 -3.34 -13.04 8.52
C MET A 265 -3.58 -11.83 7.61
N VAL A 266 -4.22 -10.76 8.11
CA VAL A 266 -4.46 -9.51 7.37
C VAL A 266 -3.15 -8.81 6.99
N THR A 267 -2.11 -8.94 7.82
CA THR A 267 -0.80 -8.32 7.58
C THR A 267 0.00 -9.05 6.50
N LEU A 268 -0.22 -10.36 6.30
CA LEU A 268 0.57 -11.19 5.39
C LEU A 268 0.54 -10.71 3.92
N PRO A 269 -0.62 -10.42 3.29
CA PRO A 269 -0.65 -9.96 1.90
C PRO A 269 0.15 -8.67 1.68
N VAL A 270 0.05 -7.73 2.62
CA VAL A 270 0.79 -6.46 2.55
C VAL A 270 2.29 -6.69 2.65
N LEU A 271 2.74 -7.56 3.57
CA LEU A 271 4.15 -7.93 3.69
C LEU A 271 4.68 -8.63 2.44
N VAL A 272 3.95 -9.63 1.94
CA VAL A 272 4.33 -10.36 0.71
C VAL A 272 4.43 -9.39 -0.46
N PHE A 273 3.43 -8.52 -0.63
CA PHE A 273 3.43 -7.52 -1.71
C PHE A 273 4.61 -6.56 -1.58
N TYR A 274 4.90 -6.06 -0.38
CA TYR A 274 6.05 -5.21 -0.13
C TYR A 274 7.38 -5.92 -0.42
N LEU A 275 7.56 -7.16 0.03
CA LEU A 275 8.78 -7.94 -0.19
C LEU A 275 9.07 -8.20 -1.67
N LEU A 276 8.01 -8.39 -2.48
CA LEU A 276 8.12 -8.56 -3.92
C LEU A 276 8.52 -7.27 -4.66
N VAL A 277 8.26 -6.11 -4.04
CA VAL A 277 8.30 -4.78 -4.66
C VAL A 277 9.43 -3.88 -4.14
N GLN A 278 9.94 -4.14 -2.94
CA GLN A 278 10.95 -3.30 -2.26
C GLN A 278 12.20 -3.01 -3.13
N ARG A 279 12.63 -3.98 -3.95
CA ARG A 279 13.82 -3.83 -4.82
C ARG A 279 13.61 -2.75 -5.89
N GLN A 280 12.39 -2.62 -6.41
CA GLN A 280 12.04 -1.67 -7.47
C GLN A 280 11.76 -0.27 -6.89
N LEU A 281 11.24 -0.19 -5.65
CA LEU A 281 11.03 1.08 -4.94
C LEU A 281 12.35 1.80 -4.63
N VAL A 282 13.39 1.07 -4.21
CA VAL A 282 14.71 1.64 -3.89
C VAL A 282 15.39 2.25 -5.14
N VAL A 283 15.19 1.65 -6.32
CA VAL A 283 15.73 2.15 -7.60
C VAL A 283 14.99 3.40 -8.08
N GLY A 284 13.67 3.47 -7.89
CA GLY A 284 12.85 4.62 -8.29
C GLY A 284 13.16 5.90 -7.51
N LEU A 285 13.47 5.78 -6.21
CA LEU A 285 13.83 6.92 -5.35
C LEU A 285 15.23 7.47 -5.66
N ALA A 286 16.18 6.62 -6.05
CA ALA A 286 17.56 7.04 -6.36
C ALA A 286 17.71 7.74 -7.73
N GLY A 287 16.85 7.43 -8.70
CA GLY A 287 16.94 8.00 -10.06
C GLY A 287 16.37 9.42 -10.21
N GLY A 288 15.54 9.89 -9.27
CA GLY A 288 14.91 11.22 -9.32
C GLY A 288 15.71 12.35 -8.67
N SER A 289 16.68 12.02 -7.80
CA SER A 289 17.41 12.99 -6.97
C SER A 289 18.73 13.48 -7.59
N THR A 290 19.15 12.99 -8.76
CA THR A 290 20.50 13.26 -9.31
C THR A 290 20.49 14.05 -10.63
N LYS A 291 19.40 14.72 -10.98
CA LYS A 291 19.33 15.61 -12.17
C LYS A 291 18.96 17.06 -11.84
N GLY A 292 19.38 17.52 -10.66
CA GLY A 292 19.14 18.87 -10.17
C GLY A 292 20.35 19.52 -9.51
N GLU A 293 21.57 19.17 -9.95
CA GLU A 293 22.80 19.96 -9.79
C GLU A 293 23.59 19.96 -11.10
#